data_AF-A0A963FCC5-F1
#
_entry.id   AF-A0A963FCC5-F1
#
_cell.length_a   1.000
_cell.length_b   1.000
_cell.length_c   1.000
_cell.angle_alpha   90.00
_cell.angle_beta   90.00
_cell.angle_gamma   90.00
#
_symmetry.space_group_name_H-M   'P 1'
#
loop_
_entity.id
_entity.type
_entity.pdbx_description
1 polymer ?
#
loop_
_entity_poly.entity_id
_entity_poly.type
_entity_poly.pdbx_seq_one_letter_code
_entity_poly.pdbx_strand_id
1 'polypeptide(L)'
;MNRQSVATRLIVACLILALVIVQAGCVTRPPSLDLHDRLVNERIALLDDPDNASLSLNLYAGNKPLGALKGAGRGIASFFGSVNPGNCSGEFCAAALLLYLAVAVVVGGTIGAIQGGMEAPSANTTAAIEDLFRNNLGEFAAHIDLPQRVLAQSRKIAGLSVDLVSTQGEPEELNTEALGSLKQQGYDQALTLKIDRFGFVGDKGDDPLLGLYIEVSARITDTISQSEMYHRRFHSFGKVRRYSEWVSVDAEMLSVEVNGYIDKLAEDIVNGLFLSYDLPIDSGSWTFPGSETYGCCWICPVNPALEINYFPHITQGWPTVSTKPQLAWRPFPNEQQQIKFQAKTGSRASNILYDLRIWSVPRQQLDTPTYERYAITGTTHQVEEALEPGRSYRWSVRACFDLAPRVACTPWAFCLVPAGRDACDSTSVSPENYYHFRVH
;
A
#
# COMPACT_ATOMS: atom_id res chain seq x y z
N MET A 1 -52.72 20.11 14.73
CA MET A 1 -51.44 19.48 14.32
C MET A 1 -51.62 18.84 12.97
N ASN A 2 -50.83 19.26 11.98
CA ASN A 2 -51.10 19.03 10.56
C ASN A 2 -50.53 17.67 10.11
N ARG A 3 -51.39 16.65 9.91
CA ARG A 3 -50.98 15.28 9.57
C ARG A 3 -50.10 15.19 8.30
N GLN A 4 -50.25 16.14 7.36
CA GLN A 4 -49.41 16.21 6.16
C GLN A 4 -47.93 16.50 6.47
N SER A 5 -47.61 17.22 7.56
CA SER A 5 -46.22 17.55 7.93
C SER A 5 -45.43 16.34 8.44
N VAL A 6 -46.09 15.31 8.97
CA VAL A 6 -45.41 14.15 9.57
C VAL A 6 -45.01 13.15 8.47
N ALA A 7 -45.90 12.91 7.51
CA ALA A 7 -45.63 11.99 6.39
C ALA A 7 -44.44 12.45 5.53
N THR A 8 -44.37 13.75 5.21
CA THR A 8 -43.26 14.30 4.40
C THR A 8 -41.91 14.17 5.11
N ARG A 9 -41.86 14.40 6.43
CA ARG A 9 -40.62 14.25 7.22
C ARG A 9 -40.15 12.80 7.28
N LEU A 10 -41.09 11.85 7.36
CA LEU A 10 -40.77 10.42 7.40
C LEU A 10 -40.23 9.93 6.05
N ILE A 11 -40.82 10.37 4.94
CA ILE A 11 -40.35 10.03 3.59
C ILE A 11 -38.95 10.59 3.34
N VAL A 12 -38.69 11.85 3.73
CA VAL A 12 -37.36 12.47 3.60
C VAL A 12 -36.33 11.75 4.47
N ALA A 13 -36.67 11.37 5.71
CA ALA A 13 -35.78 10.60 6.57
C ALA A 13 -35.43 9.22 5.98
N CYS A 14 -36.43 8.50 5.43
CA CYS A 14 -36.19 7.22 4.76
C CYS A 14 -35.33 7.37 3.50
N LEU A 15 -35.53 8.44 2.71
CA LEU A 15 -34.72 8.71 1.52
C LEU A 15 -33.27 9.06 1.88
N ILE A 16 -33.04 9.85 2.93
CA ILE A 16 -31.69 10.15 3.43
C ILE A 16 -31.02 8.87 3.94
N LEU A 17 -31.74 8.04 4.69
CA LEU A 17 -31.20 6.76 5.19
C LEU A 17 -30.84 5.81 4.03
N ALA A 18 -31.70 5.71 3.01
CA ALA A 18 -31.42 4.92 1.81
C ALA A 18 -30.21 5.47 1.03
N LEU A 19 -30.07 6.80 0.92
CA LEU A 19 -28.93 7.44 0.25
C LEU A 19 -27.61 7.17 1.00
N VAL A 20 -27.65 7.18 2.33
CA VAL A 20 -26.48 6.86 3.17
C VAL A 20 -26.08 5.39 3.04
N ILE A 21 -27.05 4.47 2.90
CA ILE A 21 -26.78 3.03 2.68
C ILE A 21 -26.17 2.79 1.28
N VAL A 22 -26.62 3.52 0.25
CA VAL A 22 -26.12 3.37 -1.13
C VAL A 22 -24.72 3.98 -1.32
N GLN A 23 -24.35 5.02 -0.57
CA GLN A 23 -23.02 5.65 -0.66
C GLN A 23 -21.90 4.93 0.11
N ALA A 24 -22.19 3.83 0.81
CA ALA A 24 -21.15 2.97 1.39
C ALA A 24 -20.44 2.07 0.33
N GLY A 25 -20.74 2.25 -0.95
CA GLY A 25 -20.22 1.46 -2.06
C GLY A 25 -18.85 1.91 -2.58
N CYS A 26 -17.79 1.33 -2.01
CA CYS A 26 -16.57 0.81 -2.68
C CYS A 26 -15.50 0.60 -1.60
N VAL A 27 -15.84 -0.16 -0.56
CA VAL A 27 -14.81 -0.71 0.32
C VAL A 27 -14.17 -1.88 -0.43
N THR A 28 -12.88 -1.76 -0.74
CA THR A 28 -12.09 -2.86 -1.31
C THR A 28 -12.10 -4.01 -0.33
N ARG A 29 -12.98 -4.99 -0.55
CA ARG A 29 -13.02 -6.19 0.28
C ARG A 29 -11.87 -7.11 -0.11
N PRO A 30 -11.21 -7.74 0.85
CA PRO A 30 -10.30 -8.85 0.58
C PRO A 30 -11.04 -9.99 -0.14
N PRO A 31 -10.31 -10.90 -0.82
CA PRO A 31 -10.92 -11.92 -1.65
C PRO A 31 -11.85 -12.80 -0.83
N SER A 32 -13.05 -13.11 -1.36
CA SER A 32 -13.99 -14.02 -0.72
C SER A 32 -13.33 -15.39 -0.48
N LEU A 33 -13.87 -16.19 0.45
CA LEU A 33 -13.37 -17.55 0.70
C LEU A 33 -13.31 -18.37 -0.60
N ASP A 34 -14.37 -18.28 -1.40
CA ASP A 34 -14.48 -18.91 -2.72
C ASP A 34 -13.38 -18.45 -3.67
N LEU A 35 -13.18 -17.13 -3.82
CA LEU A 35 -12.11 -16.61 -4.66
C LEU A 35 -10.74 -17.09 -4.19
N HIS A 36 -10.47 -17.01 -2.89
CA HIS A 36 -9.20 -17.44 -2.32
C HIS A 36 -8.94 -18.94 -2.56
N ASP A 37 -9.95 -19.80 -2.46
CA ASP A 37 -9.82 -21.23 -2.76
C ASP A 37 -9.56 -21.46 -4.26
N ARG A 38 -10.18 -20.67 -5.13
CA ARG A 38 -9.91 -20.67 -6.57
C ARG A 38 -8.48 -20.24 -6.88
N LEU A 39 -8.00 -19.12 -6.33
CA LEU A 39 -6.64 -18.59 -6.60
C LEU A 39 -5.52 -19.62 -6.34
N VAL A 40 -5.73 -20.55 -5.40
CA VAL A 40 -4.69 -21.52 -5.01
C VAL A 40 -4.79 -22.82 -5.81
N ASN A 41 -5.99 -23.22 -6.22
CA ASN A 41 -6.20 -24.48 -6.93
C ASN A 41 -6.20 -24.32 -8.46
N GLU A 42 -6.29 -23.09 -8.94
CA GLU A 42 -6.37 -22.76 -10.35
C GLU A 42 -5.01 -22.26 -10.89
N ARG A 43 -4.77 -22.44 -12.19
CA ARG A 43 -3.57 -21.90 -12.84
C ARG A 43 -3.78 -20.43 -13.18
N ILE A 44 -2.89 -19.58 -12.70
CA ILE A 44 -2.97 -18.13 -12.88
C ILE A 44 -1.92 -17.70 -13.92
N ALA A 45 -2.38 -17.05 -14.99
CA ALA A 45 -1.53 -16.31 -15.90
C ALA A 45 -1.29 -14.90 -15.34
N LEU A 46 -0.07 -14.61 -14.90
CA LEU A 46 0.35 -13.25 -14.60
C LEU A 46 0.76 -12.57 -15.91
N LEU A 47 0.04 -11.52 -16.29
CA LEU A 47 0.28 -10.87 -17.57
C LEU A 47 1.40 -9.86 -17.45
N ASP A 48 2.40 -10.02 -18.32
CA ASP A 48 3.46 -9.05 -18.52
C ASP A 48 3.03 -8.10 -19.63
N ASP A 49 2.59 -6.91 -19.24
CA ASP A 49 2.10 -5.89 -20.15
C ASP A 49 2.94 -4.61 -19.98
N PRO A 50 3.89 -4.37 -20.89
CA PRO A 50 4.78 -3.21 -20.81
C PRO A 50 4.03 -1.88 -21.03
N ASP A 51 2.85 -1.91 -21.67
CA ASP A 51 2.09 -0.73 -22.07
C ASP A 51 1.00 -0.36 -21.04
N ASN A 52 0.76 -1.19 -20.00
CA ASN A 52 -0.28 -0.94 -18.98
C ASN A 52 0.07 0.12 -17.93
N ALA A 53 1.23 0.77 -18.02
CA ALA A 53 1.59 1.86 -17.11
C ALA A 53 0.86 3.15 -17.50
N SER A 54 -0.45 3.23 -17.24
CA SER A 54 -1.16 4.50 -17.37
C SER A 54 -0.82 5.39 -16.17
N LEU A 55 0.31 6.08 -16.24
CA LEU A 55 0.72 6.90 -15.13
C LEU A 55 -0.10 8.19 -15.07
N SER A 56 -0.85 8.36 -13.98
CA SER A 56 -1.28 9.68 -13.57
C SER A 56 -0.21 10.28 -12.66
N LEU A 57 0.58 11.20 -13.19
CA LEU A 57 1.53 11.98 -12.39
C LEU A 57 0.75 13.03 -11.61
N ASN A 58 0.02 12.58 -10.59
CA ASN A 58 -0.68 13.46 -9.68
C ASN A 58 0.34 14.05 -8.70
N LEU A 59 0.97 15.14 -9.13
CA LEU A 59 1.68 16.04 -8.24
C LEU A 59 0.67 16.49 -7.18
N TYR A 60 0.81 16.00 -5.95
CA TYR A 60 -0.21 16.09 -4.90
C TYR A 60 -0.34 17.53 -4.37
N ALA A 61 -0.80 18.46 -5.19
CA ALA A 61 -1.32 19.77 -4.81
C ALA A 61 -2.84 19.62 -4.60
N GLY A 62 -3.23 18.93 -3.53
CA GLY A 62 -4.59 18.39 -3.33
C GLY A 62 -5.74 19.32 -3.69
N ASN A 63 -6.67 18.79 -4.50
CA ASN A 63 -8.11 19.10 -4.65
C ASN A 63 -8.60 20.55 -4.51
N LYS A 64 -7.74 21.55 -4.72
CA LYS A 64 -8.13 22.95 -4.90
C LYS A 64 -7.95 23.30 -6.36
N PRO A 65 -8.89 24.09 -6.95
CA PRO A 65 -8.80 24.48 -8.35
C PRO A 65 -7.42 25.08 -8.63
N LEU A 66 -6.87 24.75 -9.82
CA LEU A 66 -5.57 25.05 -10.44
C LEU A 66 -4.99 26.50 -10.28
N GLY A 67 -5.62 27.39 -9.51
CA GLY A 67 -5.23 28.79 -9.32
C GLY A 67 -4.03 29.06 -8.40
N ALA A 68 -3.35 28.04 -7.86
CA ALA A 68 -2.23 28.22 -6.93
C ALA A 68 -0.91 27.57 -7.39
N LEU A 69 -0.69 27.44 -8.69
CA LEU A 69 0.52 26.85 -9.29
C LEU A 69 1.54 27.91 -9.78
N LYS A 70 1.75 29.00 -9.03
CA LYS A 70 2.48 30.21 -9.49
C LYS A 70 4.02 30.21 -9.30
N GLY A 71 4.69 29.09 -9.01
CA GLY A 71 6.12 29.10 -8.61
C GLY A 71 7.12 28.27 -9.41
N ALA A 72 6.72 27.58 -10.48
CA ALA A 72 7.53 26.49 -11.05
C ALA A 72 8.67 26.91 -11.99
N GLY A 73 8.85 28.21 -12.24
CA GLY A 73 9.87 28.70 -13.17
C GLY A 73 11.33 28.53 -12.71
N ARG A 74 11.63 28.56 -11.40
CA ARG A 74 13.02 28.49 -10.92
C ARG A 74 13.63 27.09 -11.00
N GLY A 75 12.90 26.05 -10.60
CA GLY A 75 13.39 24.67 -10.60
C GLY A 75 13.70 24.14 -12.01
N ILE A 76 12.83 24.47 -12.97
CA ILE A 76 12.99 24.08 -14.38
C ILE A 76 14.15 24.84 -15.05
N ALA A 77 14.30 26.15 -14.78
CA ALA A 77 15.41 26.93 -15.33
C ALA A 77 16.77 26.52 -14.73
N SER A 78 16.85 26.23 -13.43
CA SER A 78 18.06 25.66 -12.82
C SER A 78 18.37 24.26 -13.35
N PHE A 79 17.36 23.46 -13.69
CA PHE A 79 17.52 22.15 -14.31
C PHE A 79 18.19 22.26 -15.68
N PHE A 80 17.64 23.05 -16.61
CA PHE A 80 18.27 23.24 -17.92
C PHE A 80 19.63 23.95 -17.85
N GLY A 81 19.90 24.70 -16.78
CA GLY A 81 21.20 25.35 -16.55
C GLY A 81 22.26 24.45 -15.90
N SER A 82 21.87 23.37 -15.20
CA SER A 82 22.79 22.49 -14.46
C SER A 82 22.94 21.09 -15.07
N VAL A 83 21.92 20.61 -15.76
CA VAL A 83 21.96 19.34 -16.48
C VAL A 83 22.50 19.63 -17.87
N ASN A 84 23.80 19.40 -18.08
CA ASN A 84 24.41 19.42 -19.41
C ASN A 84 23.93 18.15 -20.14
N PRO A 85 23.04 18.24 -21.15
CA PRO A 85 22.40 17.07 -21.77
C PRO A 85 23.39 16.11 -22.44
N GLY A 86 24.67 16.47 -22.57
CA GLY A 86 25.73 15.63 -23.14
C GLY A 86 26.40 14.62 -22.19
N ASN A 87 26.15 14.65 -20.87
CA ASN A 87 26.92 13.84 -19.90
C ASN A 87 26.14 12.69 -19.23
N CYS A 88 24.88 12.47 -19.60
CA CYS A 88 24.08 11.38 -19.05
C CYS A 88 23.96 10.29 -20.12
N SER A 89 24.85 9.29 -20.04
CA SER A 89 24.85 8.10 -20.91
C SER A 89 24.65 6.85 -20.06
N GLY A 90 23.56 6.12 -20.29
CA GLY A 90 23.23 4.87 -19.60
C GLY A 90 21.74 4.53 -19.69
N GLU A 91 21.39 3.26 -19.48
CA GLU A 91 20.02 2.73 -19.58
C GLU A 91 19.03 3.42 -18.61
N PHE A 92 19.52 4.01 -17.52
CA PHE A 92 18.69 4.74 -16.55
C PHE A 92 18.63 6.25 -16.77
N CYS A 93 19.28 6.79 -17.80
CA CYS A 93 19.37 8.24 -17.98
C CYS A 93 18.01 8.87 -18.25
N ALA A 94 17.21 8.27 -19.14
CA ALA A 94 15.86 8.74 -19.45
C ALA A 94 14.96 8.67 -18.20
N ALA A 95 14.94 7.53 -17.52
CA ALA A 95 14.19 7.31 -16.27
C ALA A 95 14.54 8.30 -15.16
N ALA A 96 15.84 8.53 -14.93
CA ALA A 96 16.30 9.49 -13.93
C ALA A 96 15.90 10.91 -14.34
N LEU A 97 16.10 11.31 -15.60
CA LEU A 97 15.69 12.62 -16.10
C LEU A 97 14.18 12.86 -15.87
N LEU A 98 13.35 11.85 -16.14
CA LEU A 98 11.91 11.90 -15.92
C LEU A 98 11.54 12.07 -14.44
N LEU A 99 12.13 11.27 -13.55
CA LEU A 99 11.93 11.39 -12.12
C LEU A 99 12.37 12.77 -11.63
N TYR A 100 13.51 13.27 -12.08
CA TYR A 100 14.01 14.62 -11.77
C TYR A 100 13.05 15.72 -12.25
N LEU A 101 12.51 15.60 -13.46
CA LEU A 101 11.50 16.51 -13.98
C LEU A 101 10.23 16.47 -13.11
N ALA A 102 9.76 15.27 -12.73
CA ALA A 102 8.60 15.11 -11.85
C ALA A 102 8.81 15.82 -10.50
N VAL A 103 9.99 15.66 -9.89
CA VAL A 103 10.35 16.34 -8.64
C VAL A 103 10.38 17.87 -8.83
N ALA A 104 10.94 18.36 -9.95
CA ALA A 104 11.01 19.80 -10.26
C ALA A 104 9.62 20.46 -10.38
N VAL A 105 8.62 19.75 -10.92
CA VAL A 105 7.24 20.30 -11.01
C VAL A 105 6.56 20.37 -9.63
N VAL A 106 6.78 19.39 -8.73
CA VAL A 106 6.20 19.41 -7.36
C VAL A 106 6.61 20.67 -6.61
N VAL A 107 7.90 20.97 -6.59
CA VAL A 107 8.45 22.09 -5.79
C VAL A 107 8.09 23.43 -6.39
N GLY A 108 8.05 23.49 -7.71
CA GLY A 108 7.58 24.65 -8.41
C GLY A 108 6.14 25.09 -8.07
N GLY A 109 5.25 24.18 -7.68
CA GLY A 109 3.90 24.58 -7.22
C GLY A 109 3.89 25.39 -5.91
N THR A 110 4.95 25.33 -5.09
CA THR A 110 4.88 25.75 -3.68
C THR A 110 5.72 27.00 -3.34
N ILE A 111 6.77 27.31 -4.10
CA ILE A 111 7.72 28.42 -3.81
C ILE A 111 7.22 29.80 -4.30
N GLY A 112 6.33 29.85 -5.29
CA GLY A 112 5.96 31.10 -5.98
C GLY A 112 5.07 32.08 -5.22
N ALA A 113 4.66 31.77 -3.99
CA ALA A 113 3.69 32.59 -3.26
C ALA A 113 4.32 33.69 -2.39
N ILE A 114 5.63 33.65 -2.10
CA ILE A 114 6.17 34.49 -1.01
C ILE A 114 7.23 35.51 -1.46
N GLN A 115 8.09 35.27 -2.47
CA GLN A 115 9.05 36.30 -2.92
C GLN A 115 9.44 36.20 -4.42
N GLY A 116 8.92 37.14 -5.23
CA GLY A 116 9.48 37.47 -6.56
C GLY A 116 8.69 36.92 -7.76
N GLY A 117 8.12 37.84 -8.55
CA GLY A 117 7.26 37.54 -9.70
C GLY A 117 8.00 36.89 -10.87
N MET A 118 7.73 35.61 -11.08
CA MET A 118 7.91 34.91 -12.34
C MET A 118 6.64 34.10 -12.64
N GLU A 119 6.28 34.00 -13.92
CA GLU A 119 5.09 33.29 -14.37
C GLU A 119 5.20 31.78 -14.10
N ALA A 120 4.07 31.16 -13.74
CA ALA A 120 3.92 29.71 -13.73
C ALA A 120 4.33 29.14 -15.11
N PRO A 121 4.86 27.90 -15.18
CA PRO A 121 4.84 27.14 -16.42
C PRO A 121 3.42 27.19 -16.96
N SER A 122 3.30 27.57 -18.24
CA SER A 122 2.01 27.57 -18.90
C SER A 122 1.39 26.18 -18.82
N ALA A 123 0.06 26.07 -18.93
CA ALA A 123 -0.61 24.77 -19.06
C ALA A 123 0.04 23.90 -20.16
N ASN A 124 0.56 24.53 -21.21
CA ASN A 124 1.28 23.87 -22.30
C ASN A 124 2.63 23.29 -21.85
N THR A 125 3.34 23.94 -20.91
CA THR A 125 4.61 23.44 -20.38
C THR A 125 4.38 22.26 -19.45
N THR A 126 3.36 22.30 -18.59
CA THR A 126 2.98 21.16 -17.75
C THR A 126 2.53 19.98 -18.62
N ALA A 127 1.68 20.24 -19.61
CA ALA A 127 1.29 19.23 -20.59
C ALA A 127 2.49 18.65 -21.34
N ALA A 128 3.46 19.49 -21.76
CA ALA A 128 4.66 18.99 -22.42
C ALA A 128 5.56 18.14 -21.50
N ILE A 129 5.64 18.45 -20.21
CA ILE A 129 6.37 17.61 -19.23
C ILE A 129 5.62 16.30 -19.00
N GLU A 130 4.30 16.36 -18.85
CA GLU A 130 3.45 15.16 -18.75
C GLU A 130 3.55 14.29 -20.01
N ASP A 131 3.56 14.87 -21.20
CA ASP A 131 3.73 14.17 -22.47
C ASP A 131 5.13 13.58 -22.61
N LEU A 132 6.17 14.32 -22.22
CA LEU A 132 7.54 13.79 -22.21
C LEU A 132 7.66 12.62 -21.23
N PHE A 133 7.03 12.74 -20.06
CA PHE A 133 6.96 11.66 -19.09
C PHE A 133 6.16 10.46 -19.64
N ARG A 134 4.99 10.68 -20.24
CA ARG A 134 4.14 9.66 -20.90
C ARG A 134 4.86 8.94 -22.04
N ASN A 135 5.60 9.67 -22.87
CA ASN A 135 6.27 9.10 -24.04
C ASN A 135 7.52 8.30 -23.68
N ASN A 136 8.16 8.60 -22.55
CA ASN A 136 9.33 7.84 -22.06
C ASN A 136 8.95 6.85 -20.92
N LEU A 137 7.67 6.78 -20.58
CA LEU A 137 7.15 5.95 -19.51
C LEU A 137 7.14 4.46 -19.86
N GLY A 138 6.91 4.11 -21.12
CA GLY A 138 6.99 2.72 -21.56
C GLY A 138 8.38 2.14 -21.30
N GLU A 139 9.44 2.94 -21.51
CA GLU A 139 10.82 2.54 -21.20
C GLU A 139 11.04 2.40 -19.69
N PHE A 140 10.55 3.34 -18.88
CA PHE A 140 10.63 3.25 -17.43
C PHE A 140 9.81 2.07 -16.85
N ALA A 141 8.58 1.87 -17.32
CA ALA A 141 7.69 0.80 -16.89
C ALA A 141 8.22 -0.57 -17.28
N ALA A 142 8.79 -0.70 -18.48
CA ALA A 142 9.52 -1.89 -18.89
C ALA A 142 10.71 -2.20 -17.95
N HIS A 143 11.25 -1.21 -17.24
CA HIS A 143 12.34 -1.39 -16.28
C HIS A 143 11.87 -1.66 -14.84
N ILE A 144 10.60 -1.41 -14.51
CA ILE A 144 10.07 -1.68 -13.17
C ILE A 144 9.98 -3.21 -12.93
N ASP A 145 9.75 -3.99 -13.98
CA ASP A 145 9.72 -5.46 -13.96
C ASP A 145 8.85 -6.04 -12.82
N LEU A 146 7.77 -5.32 -12.49
CA LEU A 146 6.88 -5.66 -11.38
C LEU A 146 6.27 -7.07 -11.54
N PRO A 147 5.82 -7.49 -12.75
CA PRO A 147 5.33 -8.86 -12.94
C PRO A 147 6.37 -9.93 -12.58
N GLN A 148 7.65 -9.78 -12.97
CA GLN A 148 8.66 -10.75 -12.57
C GLN A 148 8.94 -10.74 -11.07
N ARG A 149 8.95 -9.57 -10.43
CA ARG A 149 9.10 -9.49 -8.96
C ARG A 149 7.92 -10.15 -8.25
N VAL A 150 6.69 -9.95 -8.73
CA VAL A 150 5.49 -10.63 -8.22
C VAL A 150 5.59 -12.15 -8.42
N LEU A 151 6.06 -12.61 -9.59
CA LEU A 151 6.33 -14.03 -9.85
C LEU A 151 7.40 -14.60 -8.91
N ALA A 152 8.48 -13.84 -8.66
CA ALA A 152 9.54 -14.26 -7.75
C ALA A 152 9.05 -14.39 -6.31
N GLN A 153 8.17 -13.50 -5.86
CA GLN A 153 7.54 -13.58 -4.54
C GLN A 153 6.50 -14.70 -4.48
N SER A 154 5.69 -14.91 -5.52
CA SER A 154 4.67 -15.96 -5.55
C SER A 154 5.28 -17.36 -5.47
N ARG A 155 6.44 -17.58 -6.10
CA ARG A 155 7.21 -18.84 -6.03
C ARG A 155 7.71 -19.21 -4.63
N LYS A 156 7.74 -18.25 -3.69
CA LYS A 156 8.08 -18.52 -2.28
C LYS A 156 6.91 -19.16 -1.52
N ILE A 157 5.70 -19.14 -2.09
CA ILE A 157 4.50 -19.73 -1.50
C ILE A 157 4.30 -21.14 -2.07
N ALA A 158 4.35 -22.15 -1.21
CA ALA A 158 4.14 -23.53 -1.62
C ALA A 158 2.71 -23.75 -2.16
N GLY A 159 2.60 -24.44 -3.29
CA GLY A 159 1.32 -24.84 -3.90
C GLY A 159 0.68 -23.78 -4.82
N LEU A 160 1.25 -22.58 -4.92
CA LEU A 160 0.73 -21.54 -5.81
C LEU A 160 1.25 -21.73 -7.25
N SER A 161 0.35 -21.81 -8.23
CA SER A 161 0.68 -21.98 -9.65
C SER A 161 0.46 -20.69 -10.43
N VAL A 162 1.46 -19.79 -10.40
CA VAL A 162 1.48 -18.55 -11.18
C VAL A 162 2.56 -18.66 -12.25
N ASP A 163 2.18 -18.46 -13.51
CA ASP A 163 3.09 -18.42 -14.65
C ASP A 163 3.05 -17.02 -15.29
N LEU A 164 4.21 -16.51 -15.69
CA LEU A 164 4.29 -15.26 -16.44
C LEU A 164 3.94 -15.51 -17.91
N VAL A 165 2.99 -14.76 -18.45
CA VAL A 165 2.54 -14.87 -19.83
C VAL A 165 2.67 -13.50 -20.50
N SER A 166 3.44 -13.45 -21.58
CA SER A 166 3.52 -12.27 -22.43
C SER A 166 2.33 -12.26 -23.38
N THR A 167 1.54 -11.19 -23.33
CA THR A 167 0.45 -10.96 -24.27
C THR A 167 0.90 -9.96 -25.32
N GLN A 168 0.90 -10.35 -26.60
CA GLN A 168 1.10 -9.40 -27.68
C GLN A 168 -0.25 -8.78 -28.07
N GLY A 169 -0.49 -7.52 -27.71
CA GLY A 169 -1.72 -6.80 -28.07
C GLY A 169 -1.95 -5.53 -27.24
N GLU A 170 -2.75 -4.60 -27.78
CA GLU A 170 -3.11 -3.34 -27.09
C GLU A 170 -3.83 -3.57 -25.75
N PRO A 171 -3.65 -2.67 -24.77
CA PRO A 171 -3.56 -3.04 -23.34
C PRO A 171 -4.86 -2.80 -22.55
N GLU A 172 -5.80 -2.04 -23.11
CA GLU A 172 -6.81 -1.39 -22.26
C GLU A 172 -7.93 -2.32 -21.79
N GLU A 173 -8.16 -3.42 -22.49
CA GLU A 173 -9.06 -4.46 -22.05
C GLU A 173 -8.48 -5.82 -22.43
N LEU A 174 -8.29 -6.69 -21.43
CA LEU A 174 -8.19 -8.14 -21.65
C LEU A 174 -9.42 -8.56 -22.46
N ASN A 175 -9.30 -8.53 -23.77
CA ASN A 175 -10.43 -8.79 -24.64
C ASN A 175 -10.78 -10.28 -24.56
N THR A 176 -12.00 -10.60 -25.00
CA THR A 176 -12.54 -11.97 -25.03
C THR A 176 -11.59 -12.95 -25.73
N GLU A 177 -10.83 -12.48 -26.74
CA GLU A 177 -9.88 -13.31 -27.49
C GLU A 177 -8.63 -13.65 -26.67
N ALA A 178 -8.03 -12.69 -25.98
CA ALA A 178 -6.87 -12.88 -25.12
C ALA A 178 -7.19 -13.84 -23.97
N LEU A 179 -8.33 -13.65 -23.29
CA LEU A 179 -8.80 -14.56 -22.24
C LEU A 179 -9.10 -15.96 -22.79
N GLY A 180 -9.69 -16.04 -23.99
CA GLY A 180 -9.91 -17.30 -24.69
C GLY A 180 -8.61 -18.06 -25.00
N SER A 181 -7.56 -17.35 -25.41
CA SER A 181 -6.23 -17.92 -25.65
C SER A 181 -5.59 -18.45 -24.36
N LEU A 182 -5.66 -17.68 -23.26
CA LEU A 182 -5.19 -18.12 -21.95
C LEU A 182 -5.93 -19.39 -21.50
N LYS A 183 -7.25 -19.47 -21.74
CA LYS A 183 -8.01 -20.68 -21.42
C LYS A 183 -7.56 -21.89 -22.25
N GLN A 184 -7.29 -21.70 -23.53
CA GLN A 184 -6.74 -22.76 -24.40
C GLN A 184 -5.36 -23.24 -23.94
N GLN A 185 -4.57 -22.37 -23.32
CA GLN A 185 -3.28 -22.71 -22.70
C GLN A 185 -3.41 -23.36 -21.31
N GLY A 186 -4.64 -23.53 -20.81
CA GLY A 186 -4.94 -24.18 -19.55
C GLY A 186 -4.77 -23.29 -18.33
N TYR A 187 -4.85 -21.96 -18.50
CA TYR A 187 -5.02 -21.02 -17.39
C TYR A 187 -6.50 -20.84 -17.11
N ASP A 188 -6.86 -20.79 -15.83
CA ASP A 188 -8.24 -20.55 -15.41
C ASP A 188 -8.45 -19.07 -15.08
N GLN A 189 -7.38 -18.36 -14.71
CA GLN A 189 -7.44 -16.97 -14.28
C GLN A 189 -6.32 -16.14 -14.91
N ALA A 190 -6.57 -14.85 -15.07
CA ALA A 190 -5.58 -13.86 -15.46
C ALA A 190 -5.39 -12.83 -14.33
N LEU A 191 -4.14 -12.64 -13.89
CA LEU A 191 -3.74 -11.57 -12.97
C LEU A 191 -3.10 -10.44 -13.79
N THR A 192 -3.74 -9.27 -13.78
CA THR A 192 -3.22 -8.06 -14.41
C THR A 192 -2.77 -7.08 -13.35
N LEU A 193 -1.61 -6.48 -13.55
CA LEU A 193 -1.05 -5.43 -12.70
C LEU A 193 -1.00 -4.14 -13.49
N LYS A 194 -1.49 -3.05 -12.89
CA LYS A 194 -1.54 -1.73 -13.51
C LYS A 194 -0.97 -0.70 -12.56
N ILE A 195 0.07 0.02 -12.96
CA ILE A 195 0.59 1.15 -12.19
C ILE A 195 -0.32 2.34 -12.42
N ASP A 196 -1.14 2.67 -11.42
CA ASP A 196 -2.09 3.79 -11.50
C ASP A 196 -1.40 5.13 -11.25
N ARG A 197 -0.45 5.13 -10.31
CA ARG A 197 0.23 6.34 -9.83
C ARG A 197 1.68 6.02 -9.50
N PHE A 198 2.56 6.96 -9.84
CA PHE A 198 3.97 6.91 -9.52
C PHE A 198 4.45 8.36 -9.44
N GLY A 199 5.21 8.70 -8.42
CA GLY A 199 5.73 10.05 -8.26
C GLY A 199 6.16 10.34 -6.84
N PHE A 200 6.10 11.60 -6.45
CA PHE A 200 6.47 12.05 -5.10
C PHE A 200 5.27 12.65 -4.39
N VAL A 201 5.11 12.30 -3.12
CA VAL A 201 4.09 12.86 -2.21
C VAL A 201 4.80 13.41 -0.98
N GLY A 202 4.39 14.58 -0.51
CA GLY A 202 5.04 15.21 0.63
C GLY A 202 4.52 16.59 0.97
N ASP A 203 5.30 17.30 1.79
CA ASP A 203 4.98 18.62 2.31
C ASP A 203 5.11 19.73 1.25
N LYS A 204 4.75 20.96 1.63
CA LYS A 204 4.93 22.18 0.82
C LYS A 204 6.09 23.00 1.35
N GLY A 205 6.75 23.77 0.49
CA GLY A 205 7.77 24.74 0.89
C GLY A 205 8.95 24.81 -0.09
N ASP A 206 10.00 25.52 0.31
CA ASP A 206 11.17 25.74 -0.55
C ASP A 206 12.06 24.50 -0.72
N ASP A 207 12.07 23.65 0.30
CA ASP A 207 12.78 22.38 0.30
C ASP A 207 11.93 21.32 1.02
N PRO A 208 10.80 20.93 0.42
CA PRO A 208 9.81 20.10 1.08
C PRO A 208 10.35 18.70 1.31
N LEU A 209 9.81 18.05 2.34
CA LEU A 209 10.00 16.63 2.55
C LEU A 209 9.10 15.85 1.58
N LEU A 210 9.70 15.09 0.69
CA LEU A 210 9.04 14.29 -0.35
C LEU A 210 9.40 12.82 -0.17
N GLY A 211 8.43 11.92 -0.28
CA GLY A 211 8.66 10.49 -0.40
C GLY A 211 8.18 9.99 -1.76
N LEU A 212 8.87 8.99 -2.31
CA LEU A 212 8.41 8.31 -3.52
C LEU A 212 7.09 7.59 -3.21
N TYR A 213 6.16 7.58 -4.14
CA TYR A 213 4.86 6.94 -3.98
C TYR A 213 4.55 6.15 -5.24
N ILE A 214 4.14 4.90 -5.07
CA ILE A 214 3.72 4.01 -6.15
C ILE A 214 2.37 3.42 -5.76
N GLU A 215 1.38 3.49 -6.65
CA GLU A 215 0.08 2.83 -6.52
C GLU A 215 -0.11 1.87 -7.70
N VAL A 216 -0.49 0.64 -7.40
CA VAL A 216 -0.74 -0.44 -8.36
C VAL A 216 -2.10 -1.06 -8.12
N SER A 217 -2.93 -1.13 -9.15
CA SER A 217 -4.12 -1.98 -9.18
C SER A 217 -3.75 -3.40 -9.60
N ALA A 218 -4.14 -4.38 -8.81
CA ALA A 218 -4.11 -5.79 -9.18
C ALA A 218 -5.55 -6.27 -9.43
N ARG A 219 -5.77 -6.87 -10.59
CA ARG A 219 -7.07 -7.40 -11.02
C ARG A 219 -6.94 -8.89 -11.32
N ILE A 220 -7.90 -9.68 -10.85
CA ILE A 220 -8.01 -11.10 -11.21
C ILE A 220 -9.30 -11.32 -11.98
N THR A 221 -9.16 -11.80 -13.21
CA THR A 221 -10.26 -12.07 -14.13
C THR A 221 -10.36 -13.57 -14.37
N ASP A 222 -11.57 -14.10 -14.30
CA ASP A 222 -11.85 -15.48 -14.68
C ASP A 222 -11.81 -15.63 -16.20
N THR A 223 -11.01 -16.56 -16.71
CA THR A 223 -10.83 -16.71 -18.18
C THR A 223 -12.07 -17.29 -18.88
N ILE A 224 -12.95 -17.99 -18.16
CA ILE A 224 -14.14 -18.65 -18.73
C ILE A 224 -15.31 -17.67 -18.83
N SER A 225 -15.70 -17.08 -17.69
CA SER A 225 -16.80 -16.14 -17.55
C SER A 225 -16.40 -14.72 -17.94
N GLN A 226 -15.10 -14.44 -18.08
CA GLN A 226 -14.56 -13.11 -18.36
C GLN A 226 -14.94 -12.08 -17.28
N SER A 227 -15.35 -12.54 -16.10
CA SER A 227 -15.75 -11.68 -15.01
C SER A 227 -14.55 -11.28 -14.16
N GLU A 228 -14.52 -10.00 -13.75
CA GLU A 228 -13.61 -9.53 -12.71
C GLU A 228 -14.03 -10.21 -11.39
N MET A 229 -13.20 -11.11 -10.90
CA MET A 229 -13.42 -11.76 -9.61
C MET A 229 -12.85 -10.91 -8.48
N TYR A 230 -11.76 -10.20 -8.77
CA TYR A 230 -11.03 -9.43 -7.78
C TYR A 230 -10.43 -8.17 -8.37
N HIS A 231 -10.44 -7.11 -7.59
CA HIS A 231 -9.70 -5.89 -7.90
C HIS A 231 -9.32 -5.19 -6.60
N ARG A 232 -8.03 -4.90 -6.45
CA ARG A 232 -7.49 -4.18 -5.29
C ARG A 232 -6.35 -3.28 -5.69
N ARG A 233 -6.28 -2.13 -5.02
CA ARG A 233 -5.12 -1.24 -5.07
C ARG A 233 -4.15 -1.55 -3.95
N PHE A 234 -2.89 -1.52 -4.31
CA PHE A 234 -1.73 -1.62 -3.45
C PHE A 234 -0.95 -0.32 -3.59
N HIS A 235 -0.34 0.15 -2.52
CA HIS A 235 0.57 1.27 -2.63
C HIS A 235 1.77 1.07 -1.73
N SER A 236 2.89 1.65 -2.16
CA SER A 236 4.13 1.69 -1.41
C SER A 236 4.58 3.15 -1.32
N PHE A 237 5.09 3.52 -0.15
CA PHE A 237 5.59 4.86 0.11
C PHE A 237 7.05 4.78 0.55
N GLY A 238 7.92 5.35 -0.27
CA GLY A 238 9.35 5.34 -0.10
C GLY A 238 9.90 6.49 0.72
N LYS A 239 11.14 6.33 1.17
CA LYS A 239 11.85 7.17 2.13
C LYS A 239 11.67 8.65 1.85
N VAL A 240 11.23 9.37 2.87
CA VAL A 240 11.05 10.81 2.79
C VAL A 240 12.40 11.51 2.92
N ARG A 241 12.73 12.29 1.89
CA ARG A 241 13.94 13.12 1.81
C ARG A 241 13.54 14.54 1.46
N ARG A 242 14.40 15.50 1.75
CA ARG A 242 14.22 16.85 1.23
C ARG A 242 14.29 16.83 -0.29
N TYR A 243 13.61 17.76 -0.94
CA TYR A 243 13.71 17.95 -2.38
C TYR A 243 15.16 18.08 -2.84
N SER A 244 15.93 18.92 -2.16
CA SER A 244 17.35 19.14 -2.44
C SER A 244 18.16 17.85 -2.36
N GLU A 245 17.80 16.95 -1.44
CA GLU A 245 18.40 15.63 -1.32
C GLU A 245 18.04 14.77 -2.53
N TRP A 246 16.76 14.68 -2.92
CA TRP A 246 16.35 13.94 -4.12
C TRP A 246 17.03 14.41 -5.41
N VAL A 247 17.23 15.72 -5.55
CA VAL A 247 17.88 16.33 -6.72
C VAL A 247 19.41 16.25 -6.65
N SER A 248 19.98 15.90 -5.50
CA SER A 248 21.42 15.66 -5.35
C SER A 248 21.81 14.18 -5.50
N VAL A 249 20.82 13.28 -5.46
CA VAL A 249 21.00 11.83 -5.52
C VAL A 249 21.31 11.40 -6.95
N ASP A 250 22.43 10.72 -7.17
CA ASP A 250 22.72 10.18 -8.50
C ASP A 250 21.61 9.23 -9.00
N ALA A 251 21.52 9.08 -10.31
CA ALA A 251 20.53 8.20 -10.95
C ALA A 251 20.61 6.76 -10.42
N GLU A 252 21.80 6.32 -10.01
CA GLU A 252 22.05 4.98 -9.48
C GLU A 252 21.36 4.76 -8.13
N MET A 253 21.56 5.64 -7.15
CA MET A 253 20.91 5.54 -5.85
C MET A 253 19.38 5.69 -5.97
N LEU A 254 18.89 6.55 -6.86
CA LEU A 254 17.45 6.64 -7.12
C LEU A 254 16.90 5.32 -7.69
N SER A 255 17.62 4.69 -8.61
CA SER A 255 17.26 3.36 -9.15
C SER A 255 17.25 2.30 -8.06
N VAL A 256 18.26 2.26 -7.19
CA VAL A 256 18.31 1.33 -6.04
C VAL A 256 17.11 1.50 -5.12
N GLU A 257 16.76 2.75 -4.79
CA GLU A 257 15.61 3.08 -3.95
C GLU A 257 14.30 2.63 -4.63
N VAL A 258 14.08 3.01 -5.90
CA VAL A 258 12.90 2.59 -6.69
C VAL A 258 12.78 1.06 -6.72
N ASN A 259 13.85 0.34 -7.02
CA ASN A 259 13.87 -1.12 -7.07
C ASN A 259 13.49 -1.75 -5.72
N GLY A 260 14.01 -1.22 -4.61
CA GLY A 260 13.62 -1.67 -3.27
C GLY A 260 12.13 -1.47 -2.99
N TYR A 261 11.53 -0.38 -3.47
CA TYR A 261 10.08 -0.16 -3.31
C TYR A 261 9.24 -1.08 -4.18
N ILE A 262 9.69 -1.41 -5.39
CA ILE A 262 8.98 -2.35 -6.26
C ILE A 262 9.06 -3.76 -5.67
N ASP A 263 10.21 -4.18 -5.13
CA ASP A 263 10.31 -5.45 -4.40
C ASP A 263 9.33 -5.52 -3.24
N LYS A 264 9.25 -4.43 -2.47
CA LYS A 264 8.31 -4.35 -1.36
C LYS A 264 6.86 -4.41 -1.83
N LEU A 265 6.53 -3.67 -2.88
CA LEU A 265 5.20 -3.65 -3.47
C LEU A 265 4.80 -5.02 -4.04
N ALA A 266 5.72 -5.72 -4.71
CA ALA A 266 5.50 -7.07 -5.20
C ALA A 266 5.21 -8.05 -4.06
N GLU A 267 5.97 -7.95 -2.96
CA GLU A 267 5.73 -8.74 -1.76
C GLU A 267 4.34 -8.44 -1.17
N ASP A 268 3.95 -7.16 -1.08
CA ASP A 268 2.66 -6.75 -0.55
C ASP A 268 1.48 -7.18 -1.44
N ILE A 269 1.65 -7.16 -2.77
CA ILE A 269 0.69 -7.70 -3.73
C ILE A 269 0.50 -9.20 -3.49
N VAL A 270 1.60 -9.97 -3.47
CA VAL A 270 1.53 -11.42 -3.26
C VAL A 270 0.95 -11.79 -1.90
N ASN A 271 1.40 -11.11 -0.84
CA ASN A 271 0.85 -11.27 0.51
C ASN A 271 -0.65 -10.96 0.51
N GLY A 272 -1.08 -9.86 -0.09
CA GLY A 272 -2.46 -9.40 -0.07
C GLY A 272 -3.42 -10.22 -0.92
N LEU A 273 -2.93 -10.84 -2.01
CA LEU A 273 -3.72 -11.68 -2.90
C LEU A 273 -3.79 -13.14 -2.43
N PHE A 274 -2.67 -13.71 -2.00
CA PHE A 274 -2.56 -15.17 -1.84
C PHE A 274 -2.45 -15.63 -0.39
N LEU A 275 -1.93 -14.79 0.52
CA LEU A 275 -1.77 -15.14 1.93
C LEU A 275 -2.83 -14.49 2.82
N SER A 276 -3.21 -13.25 2.53
CA SER A 276 -4.03 -12.42 3.42
C SER A 276 -5.46 -12.93 3.48
N TYR A 277 -5.76 -13.69 4.53
CA TYR A 277 -7.07 -14.23 4.77
C TYR A 277 -7.89 -13.29 5.66
N ASP A 278 -9.00 -12.79 5.13
CA ASP A 278 -9.94 -11.96 5.89
C ASP A 278 -10.94 -12.82 6.64
N LEU A 279 -10.67 -12.95 7.93
CA LEU A 279 -11.63 -13.54 8.83
C LEU A 279 -12.65 -12.48 9.24
N PRO A 280 -13.94 -12.86 9.35
CA PRO A 280 -14.94 -12.04 10.02
C PRO A 280 -14.70 -12.14 11.52
N ILE A 281 -13.54 -11.69 11.96
CA ILE A 281 -13.26 -11.50 13.37
C ILE A 281 -13.85 -10.15 13.66
N ASP A 282 -14.72 -10.10 14.67
CA ASP A 282 -15.04 -8.84 15.30
C ASP A 282 -13.73 -8.25 15.78
N SER A 283 -13.18 -7.34 15.00
CA SER A 283 -12.07 -6.53 15.44
C SER A 283 -12.45 -5.92 16.77
N GLY A 284 -11.49 -5.80 17.69
CA GLY A 284 -11.71 -5.13 18.98
C GLY A 284 -12.19 -3.69 18.85
N SER A 285 -12.35 -3.18 17.62
CA SER A 285 -12.90 -1.88 17.23
C SER A 285 -14.21 -1.50 17.93
N TRP A 286 -15.03 -2.47 18.34
CA TRP A 286 -16.31 -2.22 19.05
C TRP A 286 -16.25 -2.45 20.55
N THR A 287 -15.09 -2.79 21.10
CA THR A 287 -14.95 -2.89 22.56
C THR A 287 -14.96 -1.50 23.19
N PHE A 288 -15.43 -1.40 24.44
CA PHE A 288 -15.47 -0.11 25.14
C PHE A 288 -14.04 0.42 25.37
N PRO A 289 -13.85 1.76 25.30
CA PRO A 289 -12.64 2.41 25.82
C PRO A 289 -12.27 1.84 27.19
N GLY A 290 -11.02 1.41 27.35
CA GLY A 290 -10.51 0.79 28.58
C GLY A 290 -10.48 -0.73 28.58
N SER A 291 -11.02 -1.41 27.56
CA SER A 291 -10.75 -2.85 27.38
C SER A 291 -9.32 -3.08 26.88
N GLU A 292 -8.72 -4.21 27.26
CA GLU A 292 -7.37 -4.57 26.82
C GLU A 292 -7.26 -4.85 25.31
N THR A 293 -8.39 -4.98 24.60
CA THR A 293 -8.46 -5.14 23.14
C THR A 293 -8.87 -3.88 22.41
N TYR A 294 -9.10 -2.79 23.14
CA TYR A 294 -9.60 -1.56 22.56
C TYR A 294 -8.62 -1.03 21.53
N GLY A 295 -9.13 -0.81 20.31
CA GLY A 295 -8.34 -0.29 19.20
C GLY A 295 -7.45 -1.31 18.50
N CYS A 296 -7.33 -2.57 18.94
CA CYS A 296 -6.55 -3.55 18.17
C CYS A 296 -7.32 -4.05 16.94
N CYS A 297 -6.63 -4.12 15.81
CA CYS A 297 -7.01 -4.93 14.65
C CYS A 297 -6.18 -6.22 14.63
N TRP A 298 -6.84 -7.35 14.42
CA TRP A 298 -6.24 -8.69 14.29
C TRP A 298 -5.66 -9.27 15.59
N ILE A 299 -4.43 -8.89 15.97
CA ILE A 299 -3.68 -9.50 17.09
C ILE A 299 -3.23 -8.41 18.05
N CYS A 300 -3.73 -8.41 19.29
CA CYS A 300 -3.30 -7.40 20.27
C CYS A 300 -1.92 -7.70 20.86
N PRO A 301 -1.11 -6.66 21.11
CA PRO A 301 0.12 -6.79 21.86
C PRO A 301 -0.17 -7.03 23.35
N VAL A 302 0.69 -7.80 23.99
CA VAL A 302 0.71 -8.06 25.44
C VAL A 302 1.94 -7.42 26.07
N ASN A 303 3.09 -7.46 25.38
CA ASN A 303 4.32 -6.79 25.81
C ASN A 303 5.06 -6.19 24.61
N PRO A 304 5.41 -4.89 24.62
CA PRO A 304 4.87 -3.90 25.53
C PRO A 304 3.35 -3.79 25.36
N ALA A 305 2.64 -3.57 26.47
CA ALA A 305 1.19 -3.43 26.44
C ALA A 305 0.79 -2.17 25.65
N LEU A 306 -0.37 -2.23 24.99
CA LEU A 306 -0.91 -1.07 24.28
C LEU A 306 -1.33 0.01 25.29
N GLU A 307 -0.60 1.13 25.29
CA GLU A 307 -0.95 2.31 26.08
C GLU A 307 -1.82 3.25 25.23
N ILE A 308 -2.99 3.65 25.74
CA ILE A 308 -3.87 4.62 25.08
C ILE A 308 -4.11 5.80 26.02
N ASN A 309 -3.68 6.98 25.59
CA ASN A 309 -3.92 8.24 26.27
C ASN A 309 -5.24 8.83 25.75
N TYR A 310 -6.26 8.94 26.59
CA TYR A 310 -7.59 9.38 26.17
C TYR A 310 -7.79 10.91 26.16
N PHE A 311 -6.90 11.69 26.80
CA PHE A 311 -7.08 13.13 27.00
C PHE A 311 -5.78 13.91 26.75
N PRO A 312 -5.81 15.10 26.10
CA PRO A 312 -6.97 15.77 25.48
C PRO A 312 -7.37 15.18 24.12
N HIS A 313 -6.51 14.34 23.52
CA HIS A 313 -6.76 13.62 22.28
C HIS A 313 -6.44 12.15 22.47
N ILE A 314 -7.25 11.26 21.89
CA ILE A 314 -7.02 9.81 21.95
C ILE A 314 -5.78 9.50 21.12
N THR A 315 -4.68 9.14 21.78
CA THR A 315 -3.39 8.84 21.14
C THR A 315 -2.77 7.59 21.73
N GLN A 316 -1.97 6.89 20.93
CA GLN A 316 -1.19 5.76 21.43
C GLN A 316 0.04 6.25 22.21
N GLY A 317 0.30 5.63 23.35
CA GLY A 317 1.51 5.83 24.16
C GLY A 317 2.74 5.19 23.53
N TRP A 318 3.92 5.56 24.06
CA TRP A 318 5.22 5.05 23.62
C TRP A 318 5.89 4.33 24.79
N PRO A 319 5.49 3.09 25.09
CA PRO A 319 6.08 2.32 26.18
C PRO A 319 7.59 2.20 25.98
N THR A 320 8.34 2.29 27.08
CA THR A 320 9.81 2.24 27.04
C THR A 320 10.30 0.82 27.32
N VAL A 321 11.17 0.29 26.46
CA VAL A 321 11.66 -1.09 26.50
C VAL A 321 13.18 -1.15 26.36
N SER A 322 13.80 -2.29 26.67
CA SER A 322 15.26 -2.50 26.52
C SER A 322 15.69 -2.53 25.06
N THR A 323 17.00 -2.49 24.80
CA THR A 323 17.59 -2.62 23.45
C THR A 323 17.34 -3.98 22.81
N LYS A 324 17.05 -5.00 23.61
CA LYS A 324 16.58 -6.31 23.15
C LYS A 324 15.25 -6.58 23.81
N PRO A 325 14.15 -5.99 23.34
CA PRO A 325 12.86 -6.15 24.00
C PRO A 325 12.34 -7.59 23.82
N GLN A 326 11.66 -8.11 24.84
CA GLN A 326 10.82 -9.28 24.69
C GLN A 326 9.43 -8.83 24.26
N LEU A 327 9.04 -9.15 23.03
CA LEU A 327 7.71 -8.86 22.51
C LEU A 327 6.77 -10.01 22.84
N ALA A 328 5.52 -9.70 23.15
CA ALA A 328 4.47 -10.69 23.37
C ALA A 328 3.15 -10.20 22.79
N TRP A 329 2.32 -11.13 22.33
CA TRP A 329 1.02 -10.84 21.74
C TRP A 329 -0.01 -11.89 22.14
N ARG A 330 -1.28 -11.64 21.84
CA ARG A 330 -2.36 -12.60 22.13
C ARG A 330 -2.32 -13.76 21.14
N PRO A 331 -2.65 -14.98 21.58
CA PRO A 331 -2.79 -16.10 20.67
C PRO A 331 -3.91 -15.86 19.67
N PHE A 332 -3.66 -16.29 18.45
CA PHE A 332 -4.63 -16.34 17.38
C PHE A 332 -4.83 -17.81 16.93
N PRO A 333 -6.05 -18.22 16.57
CA PRO A 333 -7.29 -17.61 17.01
C PRO A 333 -7.48 -17.87 18.52
N ASN A 334 -8.12 -16.97 19.24
CA ASN A 334 -8.69 -17.29 20.55
C ASN A 334 -9.87 -18.26 20.40
N GLU A 335 -10.40 -18.80 21.50
CA GLU A 335 -11.46 -19.83 21.46
C GLU A 335 -12.72 -19.37 20.68
N GLN A 336 -13.16 -18.13 20.88
CA GLN A 336 -14.32 -17.59 20.17
C GLN A 336 -14.04 -17.39 18.68
N GLN A 337 -12.85 -16.89 18.36
CA GLN A 337 -12.38 -16.75 16.98
C GLN A 337 -12.29 -18.12 16.31
N GLN A 338 -11.84 -19.15 17.02
CA GLN A 338 -11.73 -20.52 16.51
C GLN A 338 -13.09 -21.11 16.17
N ILE A 339 -14.11 -20.87 17.00
CA ILE A 339 -15.49 -21.30 16.74
C ILE A 339 -16.03 -20.60 15.49
N LYS A 340 -15.87 -19.27 15.37
CA LYS A 340 -16.30 -18.49 14.20
C LYS A 340 -15.56 -18.93 12.94
N PHE A 341 -14.25 -19.14 13.04
CA PHE A 341 -13.39 -19.65 11.98
C PHE A 341 -13.91 -20.99 11.46
N GLN A 342 -14.15 -21.94 12.38
CA GLN A 342 -14.63 -23.27 12.04
C GLN A 342 -16.04 -23.25 11.44
N ALA A 343 -16.93 -22.41 11.96
CA ALA A 343 -18.28 -22.25 11.41
C ALA A 343 -18.27 -21.73 9.97
N LYS A 344 -17.33 -20.84 9.61
CA LYS A 344 -17.22 -20.27 8.25
C LYS A 344 -16.47 -21.17 7.27
N THR A 345 -15.39 -21.81 7.71
CA THR A 345 -14.48 -22.56 6.83
C THR A 345 -14.71 -24.07 6.84
N GLY A 346 -15.51 -24.58 7.79
CA GLY A 346 -15.64 -26.02 8.04
C GLY A 346 -14.40 -26.67 8.66
N SER A 347 -13.30 -25.94 8.83
CA SER A 347 -12.01 -26.45 9.30
C SER A 347 -11.49 -25.64 10.48
N ARG A 348 -10.58 -26.21 11.28
CA ARG A 348 -9.88 -25.45 12.32
C ARG A 348 -8.56 -24.92 11.76
N ALA A 349 -8.23 -23.66 12.04
CA ALA A 349 -6.88 -23.16 11.88
C ALA A 349 -5.91 -24.05 12.69
N SER A 350 -4.84 -24.50 12.04
CA SER A 350 -3.84 -25.39 12.63
C SER A 350 -2.44 -24.92 12.27
N ASN A 351 -1.39 -25.51 12.88
CA ASN A 351 0.01 -25.17 12.61
C ASN A 351 0.28 -23.65 12.63
N ILE A 352 -0.15 -23.01 13.72
CA ILE A 352 -0.12 -21.55 13.83
C ILE A 352 1.28 -21.08 14.15
N LEU A 353 1.82 -20.30 13.23
CA LEU A 353 3.10 -19.63 13.31
C LEU A 353 2.89 -18.12 13.23
N TYR A 354 3.87 -17.35 13.65
CA TYR A 354 3.79 -15.89 13.63
C TYR A 354 4.95 -15.28 12.87
N ASP A 355 4.65 -14.25 12.09
CA ASP A 355 5.66 -13.39 11.49
C ASP A 355 5.68 -12.06 12.24
N LEU A 356 6.88 -11.54 12.48
CA LEU A 356 7.14 -10.33 13.24
C LEU A 356 8.00 -9.38 12.41
N ARG A 357 7.60 -8.11 12.39
CA ARG A 357 8.37 -7.01 11.80
C ARG A 357 8.53 -5.87 12.78
N ILE A 358 9.72 -5.26 12.80
CA ILE A 358 10.02 -4.04 13.54
C ILE A 358 10.68 -3.06 12.59
N TRP A 359 10.21 -1.81 12.63
CA TRP A 359 10.68 -0.71 11.81
C TRP A 359 11.19 0.41 12.70
N SER A 360 12.36 0.95 12.40
CA SER A 360 12.79 2.23 12.97
C SER A 360 11.88 3.36 12.45
N VAL A 361 11.59 4.35 13.29
CA VAL A 361 10.77 5.51 12.93
C VAL A 361 11.59 6.80 12.97
N PRO A 362 12.61 6.97 12.09
CA PRO A 362 13.24 8.26 11.91
C PRO A 362 12.25 9.15 11.14
N ARG A 363 11.45 9.96 11.84
CA ARG A 363 10.53 10.97 11.27
C ARG A 363 9.19 10.42 10.72
N GLN A 364 8.48 9.62 11.52
CA GLN A 364 7.09 9.18 11.29
C GLN A 364 6.83 8.25 10.08
N GLN A 365 7.87 7.78 9.37
CA GLN A 365 7.72 6.82 8.28
C GLN A 365 8.25 5.44 8.67
N LEU A 366 7.68 4.39 8.08
CA LEU A 366 8.30 3.06 8.08
C LEU A 366 9.37 3.03 7.00
N ASP A 367 10.62 2.82 7.40
CA ASP A 367 11.69 2.46 6.48
C ASP A 367 11.61 0.95 6.17
N THR A 368 12.66 0.39 5.60
CA THR A 368 12.91 -1.04 5.57
C THR A 368 12.87 -1.60 7.01
N PRO A 369 12.22 -2.75 7.26
CA PRO A 369 12.23 -3.40 8.56
C PRO A 369 13.67 -3.49 9.11
N THR A 370 13.87 -2.94 10.31
CA THR A 370 15.14 -3.04 11.02
C THR A 370 15.31 -4.42 11.65
N TYR A 371 14.21 -5.15 11.83
CA TYR A 371 14.20 -6.52 12.33
C TYR A 371 13.04 -7.29 11.75
N GLU A 372 13.29 -8.53 11.31
CA GLU A 372 12.26 -9.46 10.86
C GLU A 372 12.53 -10.86 11.37
N ARG A 373 11.47 -11.55 11.79
CA ARG A 373 11.49 -13.00 12.03
C ARG A 373 10.20 -13.61 11.53
N TYR A 374 10.33 -14.76 10.88
CA TYR A 374 9.24 -15.50 10.27
C TYR A 374 9.08 -16.85 10.98
N ALA A 375 7.90 -17.44 10.87
CA ALA A 375 7.62 -18.78 11.38
C ALA A 375 7.90 -18.96 12.90
N ILE A 376 7.67 -17.91 13.70
CA ILE A 376 7.82 -17.94 15.16
C ILE A 376 6.77 -18.87 15.75
N THR A 377 7.21 -19.77 16.63
CA THR A 377 6.30 -20.62 17.40
C THR A 377 5.95 -19.95 18.73
N GLY A 378 4.67 -20.06 19.13
CA GLY A 378 4.18 -19.41 20.36
C GLY A 378 3.92 -17.91 20.19
N THR A 379 3.66 -17.23 21.31
CA THR A 379 3.15 -15.84 21.31
C THR A 379 4.10 -14.83 21.96
N THR A 380 5.37 -15.19 22.03
CA THR A 380 6.43 -14.38 22.62
C THR A 380 7.69 -14.49 21.78
N HIS A 381 8.41 -13.40 21.59
CA HIS A 381 9.66 -13.37 20.84
C HIS A 381 10.67 -12.42 21.48
N GLN A 382 11.88 -12.90 21.71
CA GLN A 382 12.99 -12.09 22.19
C GLN A 382 13.73 -11.49 20.99
N VAL A 383 13.75 -10.17 20.85
CA VAL A 383 14.54 -9.55 19.77
C VAL A 383 16.01 -9.90 19.96
N GLU A 384 16.61 -10.50 18.93
CA GLU A 384 17.94 -11.10 18.98
C GLU A 384 19.04 -10.04 18.82
N GLU A 385 18.77 -9.06 17.95
CA GLU A 385 19.68 -7.97 17.59
C GLU A 385 19.40 -6.74 18.46
N ALA A 386 20.46 -6.05 18.90
CA ALA A 386 20.28 -4.86 19.73
C ALA A 386 19.75 -3.71 18.87
N LEU A 387 18.58 -3.20 19.24
CA LEU A 387 18.01 -1.97 18.71
C LEU A 387 18.77 -0.76 19.25
N GLU A 388 18.79 0.32 18.47
CA GLU A 388 19.50 1.54 18.83
C GLU A 388 18.82 2.24 20.02
N PRO A 389 19.57 2.55 21.11
CA PRO A 389 19.05 3.30 22.24
C PRO A 389 18.50 4.68 21.85
N GLY A 390 17.48 5.14 22.57
CA GLY A 390 16.86 6.46 22.35
C GLY A 390 16.02 6.58 21.08
N ARG A 391 15.88 5.50 20.28
CA ARG A 391 15.04 5.50 19.08
C ARG A 391 13.62 4.99 19.36
N SER A 392 12.70 5.49 18.55
CA SER A 392 11.31 5.02 18.46
C SER A 392 11.18 3.98 17.36
N TYR A 393 10.42 2.94 17.65
CA TYR A 393 10.16 1.82 16.75
C TYR A 393 8.66 1.56 16.61
N ARG A 394 8.31 1.06 15.44
CA ARG A 394 7.02 0.47 15.10
C ARG A 394 7.17 -1.03 15.00
N TRP A 395 6.14 -1.78 15.33
CA TRP A 395 6.14 -3.23 15.14
C TRP A 395 4.76 -3.78 14.86
N SER A 396 4.73 -4.94 14.23
CA SER A 396 3.51 -5.65 13.89
C SER A 396 3.77 -7.15 13.89
N VAL A 397 2.70 -7.89 14.16
CA VAL A 397 2.69 -9.35 14.10
C VAL A 397 1.53 -9.79 13.24
N ARG A 398 1.70 -10.87 12.48
CA ARG A 398 0.60 -11.59 11.84
C ARG A 398 0.69 -13.07 12.20
N ALA A 399 -0.45 -13.76 12.21
CA ALA A 399 -0.49 -15.20 12.39
C ALA A 399 -0.65 -15.87 11.03
N CYS A 400 0.21 -16.83 10.72
CA CYS A 400 0.11 -17.72 9.58
C CYS A 400 -0.27 -19.12 10.05
N PHE A 401 -1.17 -19.80 9.35
CA PHE A 401 -1.77 -21.04 9.79
C PHE A 401 -2.18 -21.89 8.60
N ASP A 402 -2.25 -23.20 8.81
CA ASP A 402 -2.75 -24.13 7.83
C ASP A 402 -4.28 -24.06 7.77
N LEU A 403 -4.75 -23.77 6.57
CA LEU A 403 -6.11 -23.92 6.10
C LEU A 403 -6.05 -24.90 4.93
N ALA A 404 -6.00 -26.19 5.24
CA ALA A 404 -5.75 -27.26 4.26
C ALA A 404 -6.56 -27.05 2.97
N PRO A 405 -5.92 -27.12 1.79
CA PRO A 405 -4.56 -27.61 1.55
C PRO A 405 -3.42 -26.56 1.66
N ARG A 406 -3.64 -25.38 2.24
CA ARG A 406 -2.71 -24.25 2.13
C ARG A 406 -2.34 -23.57 3.44
N VAL A 407 -1.37 -22.67 3.35
CA VAL A 407 -1.06 -21.67 4.38
C VAL A 407 -1.83 -20.38 4.10
N ALA A 408 -2.44 -19.81 5.13
CA ALA A 408 -3.07 -18.51 5.13
C ALA A 408 -2.48 -17.67 6.26
N CYS A 409 -2.49 -16.34 6.12
CA CYS A 409 -2.05 -15.43 7.16
C CYS A 409 -3.10 -14.36 7.43
N THR A 410 -3.21 -13.90 8.67
CA THR A 410 -3.95 -12.67 8.96
C THR A 410 -3.24 -11.48 8.29
N PRO A 411 -3.94 -10.36 8.08
CA PRO A 411 -3.27 -9.09 7.88
C PRO A 411 -2.31 -8.77 9.05
N TRP A 412 -1.36 -7.88 8.79
CA TRP A 412 -0.48 -7.34 9.81
C TRP A 412 -1.30 -6.62 10.88
N ALA A 413 -1.08 -6.97 12.15
CA ALA A 413 -1.83 -6.39 13.26
C ALA A 413 -1.46 -4.92 13.50
N PHE A 414 -2.45 -4.14 13.89
CA PHE A 414 -2.30 -2.70 14.09
C PHE A 414 -3.28 -2.16 15.13
N CYS A 415 -3.13 -0.88 15.45
CA CYS A 415 -3.95 -0.09 16.35
C CYS A 415 -4.74 0.95 15.54
N LEU A 416 -6.06 1.00 15.75
CA LEU A 416 -6.96 2.02 15.21
C LEU A 416 -6.82 3.38 15.91
N VAL A 417 -5.89 3.54 16.85
CA VAL A 417 -5.78 4.74 17.69
C VAL A 417 -4.52 5.54 17.32
N PRO A 418 -4.63 6.85 17.02
CA PRO A 418 -5.84 7.68 17.03
C PRO A 418 -6.88 7.23 15.99
N ALA A 419 -8.17 7.28 16.35
CA ALA A 419 -9.28 6.90 15.47
C ALA A 419 -9.23 7.72 14.17
N GLY A 420 -8.65 7.13 13.13
CA GLY A 420 -8.39 7.79 11.86
C GLY A 420 -8.61 6.84 10.70
N ARG A 421 -9.69 7.10 9.93
CA ARG A 421 -10.11 6.61 8.59
C ARG A 421 -10.06 5.12 8.27
N ASP A 422 -9.13 4.36 8.80
CA ASP A 422 -8.90 2.97 8.47
C ASP A 422 -9.81 2.09 9.34
N ALA A 423 -10.55 1.18 8.72
CA ALA A 423 -11.21 0.09 9.42
C ALA A 423 -10.24 -1.11 9.52
N CYS A 424 -10.54 -2.11 10.35
CA CYS A 424 -9.65 -3.27 10.48
C CYS A 424 -9.55 -4.13 9.20
N ASP A 425 -10.45 -3.89 8.25
CA ASP A 425 -10.41 -4.41 6.88
C ASP A 425 -9.49 -3.58 5.96
N SER A 426 -8.84 -2.53 6.47
CA SER A 426 -7.95 -1.70 5.69
C SER A 426 -6.82 -2.54 5.11
N THR A 427 -6.68 -2.40 3.80
CA THR A 427 -5.74 -3.12 2.97
C THR A 427 -4.34 -2.53 3.02
N SER A 428 -4.24 -1.30 3.50
CA SER A 428 -3.03 -0.54 3.73
C SER A 428 -3.11 0.05 5.13
N VAL A 429 -2.29 -0.45 6.03
CA VAL A 429 -2.22 0.11 7.38
C VAL A 429 -1.29 1.30 7.33
N SER A 430 -1.82 2.48 7.63
CA SER A 430 -0.97 3.66 7.73
C SER A 430 0.16 3.42 8.74
N PRO A 431 1.40 3.80 8.43
CA PRO A 431 2.55 3.67 9.33
C PRO A 431 2.27 3.98 10.80
N GLU A 432 1.52 5.04 11.09
CA GLU A 432 1.15 5.48 12.45
C GLU A 432 0.21 4.55 13.21
N ASN A 433 -0.42 3.60 12.53
CA ASN A 433 -1.34 2.68 13.15
C ASN A 433 -0.62 1.43 13.68
N TYR A 434 0.64 1.17 13.35
CA TYR A 434 1.36 0.02 13.93
C TYR A 434 1.67 0.18 15.41
N TYR A 435 1.99 -0.91 16.10
CA TYR A 435 2.29 -0.86 17.53
C TYR A 435 3.62 -0.12 17.78
N HIS A 436 3.68 0.66 18.87
CA HIS A 436 4.78 1.58 19.14
C HIS A 436 5.55 1.22 20.41
N PHE A 437 6.86 1.47 20.41
CA PHE A 437 7.68 1.53 21.62
C PHE A 437 8.90 2.42 21.43
N ARG A 438 9.55 2.79 22.54
CA ARG A 438 10.83 3.50 22.56
C ARG A 438 11.88 2.67 23.28
N VAL A 439 13.10 2.64 22.76
CA VAL A 439 14.22 1.96 23.40
C VAL A 439 14.93 2.94 24.34
N HIS A 440 15.20 2.53 25.58
CA HIS A 440 15.99 3.33 26.54
C HIS A 440 17.49 3.08 26.44
#